data_AF-A0A7C9RG14-F1
#
_entry.id   AF-A0A7C9RG14-F1
#
_cell.length_a   1.000
_cell.length_b   1.000
_cell.length_c   1.000
_cell.angle_alpha   90.00
_cell.angle_beta   90.00
_cell.angle_gamma   90.00
#
_symmetry.space_group_name_H-M   'P 1'
#
loop_
_entity.id
_entity.type
_entity.pdbx_description
1 polymer ?
#
loop_
_entity_poly.entity_id
_entity_poly.type
_entity_poly.pdbx_seq_one_letter_code
_entity_poly.pdbx_strand_id
1 'polypeptide(L)'
;MAVQSTSMEAAGPYDRAKALSAFKFGDKAFYWTTRACAIAVLLILGGIILSLIAGAWPAMKEYGFAFLWTQRWAPSADPPVLGALGPIYGTLITSVIAMIIAIPVGIGIAVFLTELCPQWLRRPIGIAIELLAGIPSIIYGMWGFFVLGPFLANTFQPFMIRVFDGVPILGTIFAGPPSYLSLFNAALILAIMVLPFITAISVDVFKTVPPVLKEAAYGVGCTTWEVVRNVVIPYTKVGVIGGIMLALGRALGET
;
A
#
# COMPACT_ATOMS: atom_id res chain seq x y z
N MET A 1 -61.50 46.11 15.10
CA MET A 1 -60.56 45.11 15.66
C MET A 1 -59.51 44.85 14.58
N ALA A 2 -58.42 45.62 14.58
CA ALA A 2 -57.40 45.58 13.54
C ALA A 2 -56.22 44.73 14.03
N VAL A 3 -55.88 43.70 13.25
CA VAL A 3 -54.71 42.84 13.47
C VAL A 3 -53.46 43.67 13.17
N GLN A 4 -52.64 43.93 14.19
CA GLN A 4 -51.33 44.55 14.02
C GLN A 4 -50.40 43.58 13.29
N SER A 5 -49.96 43.98 12.11
CA SER A 5 -48.85 43.37 11.38
C SER A 5 -47.55 43.64 12.13
N THR A 6 -47.05 42.66 12.87
CA THR A 6 -45.65 42.64 13.34
C THR A 6 -44.75 42.48 12.12
N SER A 7 -44.27 43.62 11.61
CA SER A 7 -43.19 43.69 10.64
C SER A 7 -41.97 42.96 11.20
N MET A 8 -41.46 41.97 10.48
CA MET A 8 -40.14 41.38 10.73
C MET A 8 -39.12 42.52 10.71
N GLU A 9 -38.55 42.82 11.88
CA GLU A 9 -37.46 43.77 12.04
C GLU A 9 -36.25 43.21 11.28
N ALA A 10 -35.90 43.88 10.18
CA ALA A 10 -34.80 43.49 9.33
C ALA A 10 -33.50 43.53 10.15
N ALA A 11 -32.88 42.35 10.35
CA ALA A 11 -31.58 42.25 10.98
C ALA A 11 -30.59 43.21 10.29
N GLY A 12 -30.03 44.15 11.06
CA GLY A 12 -29.15 45.20 10.55
C GLY A 12 -27.93 44.64 9.78
N PRO A 13 -27.30 45.45 8.92
CA PRO A 13 -26.20 45.00 8.08
C PRO A 13 -25.01 44.66 8.97
N TYR A 14 -24.81 43.38 9.27
CA TYR A 14 -23.56 42.89 9.82
C TYR A 14 -22.41 43.45 8.97
N ASP A 15 -21.47 44.16 9.58
CA ASP A 15 -20.31 44.77 8.93
C ASP A 15 -19.36 43.66 8.43
N ARG A 16 -19.78 43.02 7.33
CA ARG A 16 -19.08 41.91 6.67
C ARG A 16 -17.67 42.33 6.28
N ALA A 17 -17.43 43.61 6.02
CA ALA A 17 -16.12 44.13 5.64
C ALA A 17 -15.10 44.03 6.78
N LYS A 18 -15.48 44.36 8.02
CA LYS A 18 -14.62 44.18 9.20
C LYS A 18 -14.32 42.70 9.48
N ALA A 19 -15.34 41.85 9.44
CA ALA A 19 -15.17 40.40 9.62
C ALA A 19 -14.22 39.82 8.55
N LEU A 20 -14.43 40.14 7.27
CA LEU A 20 -13.57 39.70 6.16
C LEU A 20 -12.14 40.22 6.27
N SER A 21 -11.92 41.43 6.82
CA SER A 21 -10.58 41.99 7.00
C SER A 21 -9.75 41.26 8.07
N ALA A 22 -10.41 40.77 9.14
CA ALA A 22 -9.76 39.96 10.18
C ALA A 22 -9.32 38.59 9.65
N PHE A 23 -10.07 37.98 8.73
CA PHE A 23 -9.70 36.72 8.10
C PHE A 23 -8.52 36.83 7.12
N LYS A 24 -8.31 37.99 6.47
CA LYS A 24 -7.24 38.17 5.47
C LYS A 24 -5.83 37.93 6.02
N PHE A 25 -5.56 38.30 7.28
CA PHE A 25 -4.25 38.05 7.89
C PHE A 25 -4.07 36.56 8.21
N GLY A 26 -5.11 35.91 8.74
CA GLY A 26 -5.12 34.48 9.01
C GLY A 26 -4.95 33.65 7.72
N ASP A 27 -5.68 33.99 6.67
CA ASP A 27 -5.59 33.34 5.36
C ASP A 27 -4.20 33.50 4.73
N LYS A 28 -3.61 34.70 4.84
CA LYS A 28 -2.26 34.97 4.32
C LYS A 28 -1.20 34.21 5.12
N ALA A 29 -1.29 34.19 6.45
CA ALA A 29 -0.39 33.42 7.30
C ALA A 29 -0.51 31.92 7.01
N PHE A 30 -1.73 31.40 6.93
CA PHE A 30 -2.00 29.99 6.59
C PHE A 30 -1.44 29.61 5.21
N TYR A 31 -1.64 30.46 4.20
CA TYR A 31 -1.09 30.25 2.86
C TYR A 31 0.46 30.16 2.88
N TRP A 32 1.13 31.11 3.54
CA TRP A 32 2.59 31.11 3.60
C TRP A 32 3.16 29.95 4.42
N THR A 33 2.53 29.59 5.54
CA THR A 33 2.93 28.41 6.33
C THR A 33 2.79 27.13 5.51
N THR A 34 1.65 26.94 4.85
CA THR A 34 1.40 25.74 4.02
C THR A 34 2.38 25.66 2.85
N ARG A 35 2.65 26.81 2.20
CA ARG A 35 3.63 26.90 1.12
C ARG A 35 5.07 26.65 1.59
N ALA A 36 5.45 27.16 2.77
CA ALA A 36 6.75 26.91 3.37
C ALA A 36 6.93 25.42 3.69
N CYS A 37 5.91 24.76 4.27
CA CYS A 37 5.92 23.32 4.50
C CYS A 37 6.07 22.53 3.19
N ALA A 38 5.31 22.89 2.14
CA ALA A 38 5.42 22.23 0.83
C ALA A 38 6.82 22.37 0.21
N ILE A 39 7.41 23.57 0.28
CA ILE A 39 8.79 23.81 -0.19
C ILE A 39 9.80 23.04 0.66
N ALA A 40 9.63 23.03 1.99
CA ALA A 40 10.52 22.30 2.90
C ALA A 40 10.53 20.79 2.60
N VAL A 41 9.36 20.18 2.33
CA VAL A 41 9.27 18.78 1.92
C VAL A 41 10.06 18.51 0.64
N LEU A 42 9.91 19.36 -0.38
CA LEU A 42 10.66 19.24 -1.63
C LEU A 42 12.17 19.39 -1.41
N LEU A 43 12.60 20.35 -0.57
CA LEU A 43 14.00 20.56 -0.23
C LEU A 43 14.60 19.37 0.53
N ILE A 44 13.87 18.82 1.51
CA ILE A 44 14.29 17.63 2.24
C ILE A 44 14.41 16.44 1.29
N LEU A 45 13.43 16.22 0.42
CA LEU A 45 13.48 15.15 -0.58
C LEU A 45 14.68 15.30 -1.52
N GLY A 46 14.92 16.52 -2.03
CA GLY A 46 16.09 16.83 -2.83
C GLY A 46 17.40 16.60 -2.08
N GLY A 47 17.45 17.00 -0.80
CA GLY A 47 18.58 16.77 0.08
C GLY A 47 18.87 15.28 0.31
N ILE A 48 17.82 14.45 0.49
CA ILE A 48 17.94 13.00 0.59
C ILE A 48 18.54 12.42 -0.70
N ILE A 49 18.04 12.84 -1.87
CA ILE A 49 18.56 12.38 -3.17
C ILE A 49 20.05 12.75 -3.30
N LEU A 50 20.42 13.99 -2.98
CA LEU A 50 21.82 14.44 -3.03
C LEU A 50 22.70 13.66 -2.04
N SER A 51 22.20 13.40 -0.83
CA SER A 51 22.89 12.60 0.18
C SER A 51 23.13 11.15 -0.29
N LEU A 52 22.13 10.52 -0.91
CA LEU A 52 22.25 9.18 -1.49
C LEU A 52 23.29 9.15 -2.62
N ILE A 53 23.29 10.14 -3.51
CA ILE A 53 24.29 10.24 -4.58
C ILE A 53 25.69 10.40 -3.99
N ALA A 54 25.87 11.29 -3.02
CA ALA A 54 27.15 11.52 -2.36
C ALA A 54 27.64 10.26 -1.62
N GLY A 55 26.74 9.55 -0.93
CA GLY A 55 27.05 8.30 -0.22
C GLY A 55 27.37 7.12 -1.15
N ALA A 56 26.72 7.05 -2.32
CA ALA A 56 26.96 6.00 -3.32
C ALA A 56 28.21 6.26 -4.19
N TRP A 57 28.68 7.50 -4.29
CA TRP A 57 29.77 7.90 -5.18
C TRP A 57 31.09 7.14 -4.98
N PRO A 58 31.57 6.87 -3.74
CA PRO A 58 32.78 6.08 -3.54
C PRO A 58 32.66 4.64 -4.07
N ALA A 59 31.52 4.00 -3.86
CA ALA A 59 31.26 2.65 -4.37
C ALA A 59 31.21 2.62 -5.91
N MET A 60 30.62 3.64 -6.52
CA MET A 60 30.57 3.76 -7.99
C MET A 60 31.96 4.00 -8.60
N LYS A 61 32.89 4.67 -7.89
CA LYS A 61 34.27 4.82 -8.35
C LYS A 61 35.06 3.51 -8.31
N GLU A 62 34.87 2.72 -7.26
CA GLU A 62 35.61 1.47 -7.06
C GLU A 62 35.11 0.34 -7.97
N TYR A 63 33.79 0.15 -8.05
CA TYR A 63 33.18 -0.98 -8.74
C TYR A 63 32.63 -0.63 -10.14
N GLY A 64 32.53 0.65 -10.47
CA GLY A 64 32.00 1.13 -11.75
C GLY A 64 30.56 0.65 -12.03
N PHE A 65 30.17 0.69 -13.31
CA PHE A 65 28.87 0.19 -13.76
C PHE A 65 28.76 -1.35 -13.72
N ALA A 66 29.89 -2.06 -13.63
CA ALA A 66 29.92 -3.52 -13.51
C ALA A 66 29.24 -4.01 -12.23
N PHE A 67 29.20 -3.18 -11.18
CA PHE A 67 28.44 -3.40 -9.95
C PHE A 67 26.99 -3.83 -10.21
N LEU A 68 26.32 -3.23 -11.21
CA LEU A 68 24.90 -3.48 -11.51
C LEU A 68 24.64 -4.86 -12.10
N TRP A 69 25.62 -5.45 -12.80
CA TRP A 69 25.50 -6.76 -13.44
C TRP A 69 26.22 -7.89 -12.69
N THR A 70 26.92 -7.56 -11.61
CA THR A 70 27.66 -8.54 -10.80
C THR A 70 26.72 -9.25 -9.85
N GLN A 71 26.68 -10.58 -9.92
CA GLN A 71 25.87 -11.41 -9.01
C GLN A 71 26.56 -11.74 -7.69
N ARG A 72 27.91 -11.81 -7.71
CA ARG A 72 28.68 -12.25 -6.56
C ARG A 72 28.65 -11.18 -5.46
N TRP A 73 28.14 -11.55 -4.30
CA TRP A 73 28.21 -10.75 -3.08
C TRP A 73 29.17 -11.40 -2.09
N ALA A 74 30.40 -10.88 -2.01
CA ALA A 74 31.46 -11.36 -1.13
C ALA A 74 32.28 -10.20 -0.55
N PRO A 75 31.76 -9.50 0.48
CA PRO A 75 32.47 -8.41 1.15
C PRO A 75 33.76 -8.86 1.83
N SER A 76 33.84 -10.13 2.25
CA SER A 76 35.00 -10.71 2.95
C SER A 76 36.06 -11.30 2.01
N ALA A 77 35.88 -11.21 0.68
CA ALA A 77 36.89 -11.65 -0.28
C ALA A 77 38.02 -10.61 -0.41
N ASP A 78 39.18 -11.02 -0.90
CA ASP A 78 40.29 -10.13 -1.22
C ASP A 78 40.65 -10.26 -2.73
N PRO A 79 40.32 -9.27 -3.59
CA PRO A 79 39.61 -8.03 -3.26
C PRO A 79 38.10 -8.23 -2.98
N PRO A 80 37.45 -7.32 -2.22
CA PRO A 80 36.02 -7.42 -1.93
C PRO A 80 35.18 -7.32 -3.19
N VAL A 81 34.22 -8.24 -3.37
CA VAL A 81 33.31 -8.23 -4.52
C VAL A 81 31.93 -7.85 -4.04
N LEU A 82 31.44 -6.68 -4.44
CA LEU A 82 30.08 -6.22 -4.15
C LEU A 82 29.31 -6.20 -5.47
N GLY A 83 28.20 -6.93 -5.52
CA GLY A 83 27.36 -7.06 -6.71
C GLY A 83 25.91 -6.74 -6.40
N ALA A 84 25.30 -5.84 -7.17
CA ALA A 84 23.93 -5.38 -6.94
C ALA A 84 22.87 -6.32 -7.51
N LEU A 85 23.23 -7.17 -8.48
CA LEU A 85 22.25 -7.90 -9.28
C LEU A 85 21.43 -8.88 -8.43
N GLY A 86 22.05 -9.53 -7.45
CA GLY A 86 21.38 -10.46 -6.53
C GLY A 86 20.27 -9.76 -5.73
N PRO A 87 20.59 -8.71 -4.94
CA PRO A 87 19.58 -7.92 -4.22
C PRO A 87 18.51 -7.30 -5.12
N ILE A 88 18.88 -6.70 -6.25
CA ILE A 88 17.92 -6.10 -7.20
C ILE A 88 16.93 -7.15 -7.71
N TYR A 89 17.45 -8.29 -8.17
CA TYR A 89 16.63 -9.40 -8.65
C TYR A 89 15.74 -9.96 -7.55
N GLY A 90 16.29 -10.16 -6.35
CA GLY A 90 15.57 -10.62 -5.17
C GLY A 90 14.38 -9.72 -4.86
N THR A 91 14.61 -8.42 -4.69
CA THR A 91 13.57 -7.41 -4.40
C THR A 91 12.49 -7.35 -5.48
N LEU A 92 12.87 -7.38 -6.76
CA LEU A 92 11.91 -7.34 -7.86
C LEU A 92 11.01 -8.59 -7.88
N ILE A 93 11.60 -9.78 -7.82
CA ILE A 93 10.85 -11.03 -7.87
C ILE A 93 9.96 -11.19 -6.64
N THR A 94 10.48 -10.95 -5.43
CA THR A 94 9.68 -11.07 -4.21
C THR A 94 8.54 -10.07 -4.19
N SER A 95 8.77 -8.83 -4.61
CA SER A 95 7.72 -7.80 -4.69
C SER A 95 6.66 -8.16 -5.73
N VAL A 96 7.05 -8.63 -6.92
CA VAL A 96 6.08 -9.04 -7.95
C VAL A 96 5.21 -10.19 -7.46
N ILE A 97 5.81 -11.24 -6.90
CA ILE A 97 5.05 -12.38 -6.36
C ILE A 97 4.15 -11.92 -5.20
N ALA A 98 4.67 -11.08 -4.30
CA ALA A 98 3.89 -10.54 -3.19
C ALA A 98 2.67 -9.76 -3.67
N MET A 99 2.81 -8.90 -4.68
CA MET A 99 1.71 -8.11 -5.22
C MET A 99 0.69 -8.97 -5.98
N ILE A 100 1.13 -10.00 -6.72
CA ILE A 100 0.24 -10.96 -7.38
C ILE A 100 -0.69 -11.64 -6.36
N ILE A 101 -0.20 -11.89 -5.14
CA ILE A 101 -0.99 -12.49 -4.06
C ILE A 101 -1.81 -11.42 -3.34
N ALA A 102 -1.19 -10.32 -2.92
CA ALA A 102 -1.79 -9.33 -2.04
C ALA A 102 -2.87 -8.47 -2.71
N ILE A 103 -2.73 -8.16 -4.01
CA ILE A 103 -3.72 -7.35 -4.75
C ILE A 103 -5.10 -8.05 -4.78
N PRO A 104 -5.25 -9.27 -5.32
CA PRO A 104 -6.56 -9.90 -5.41
C PRO A 104 -7.16 -10.19 -4.04
N VAL A 105 -6.33 -10.61 -3.08
CA VAL A 105 -6.78 -10.88 -1.70
C VAL A 105 -7.23 -9.58 -1.01
N GLY A 106 -6.43 -8.52 -1.09
CA GLY A 106 -6.72 -7.24 -0.44
C GLY A 106 -7.94 -6.55 -1.05
N ILE A 107 -8.08 -6.55 -2.37
CA ILE A 107 -9.30 -6.05 -3.04
C ILE A 107 -10.50 -6.91 -2.67
N GLY A 108 -10.36 -8.24 -2.60
CA GLY A 108 -11.43 -9.15 -2.19
C GLY A 108 -11.94 -8.86 -0.78
N ILE A 109 -11.01 -8.67 0.18
CA ILE A 109 -11.36 -8.29 1.56
C ILE A 109 -12.02 -6.91 1.58
N ALA A 110 -11.53 -5.95 0.79
CA ALA A 110 -12.11 -4.62 0.73
C ALA A 110 -13.54 -4.65 0.19
N VAL A 111 -13.81 -5.37 -0.90
CA VAL A 111 -15.15 -5.59 -1.46
C VAL A 111 -16.05 -6.25 -0.42
N PHE A 112 -15.57 -7.28 0.27
CA PHE A 112 -16.33 -7.94 1.33
C PHE A 112 -16.71 -6.94 2.42
N LEU A 113 -15.77 -6.16 2.93
CA LEU A 113 -16.02 -5.18 4.01
C LEU A 113 -16.91 -4.01 3.60
N THR A 114 -16.96 -3.67 2.32
CA THR A 114 -17.75 -2.52 1.86
C THR A 114 -19.16 -2.89 1.42
N GLU A 115 -19.34 -4.07 0.80
CA GLU A 115 -20.60 -4.42 0.13
C GLU A 115 -21.29 -5.68 0.70
N LEU A 116 -20.55 -6.61 1.33
CA LEU A 116 -21.11 -7.90 1.77
C LEU A 116 -21.14 -8.07 3.30
N CYS A 117 -20.26 -7.39 4.02
CA CYS A 117 -20.04 -7.59 5.45
C CYS A 117 -21.22 -7.04 6.27
N PRO A 118 -21.76 -7.82 7.22
CA PRO A 118 -22.82 -7.32 8.09
C PRO A 118 -22.30 -6.21 9.01
N GLN A 119 -23.16 -5.23 9.30
CA GLN A 119 -22.76 -3.96 9.94
C GLN A 119 -22.03 -4.14 11.29
N TRP A 120 -22.40 -5.17 12.06
CA TRP A 120 -21.79 -5.46 13.37
C TRP A 120 -20.36 -6.03 13.27
N LEU A 121 -20.01 -6.71 12.17
CA LEU A 121 -18.66 -7.24 11.93
C LEU A 121 -17.74 -6.24 11.22
N ARG A 122 -18.31 -5.31 10.47
CA ARG A 122 -17.53 -4.35 9.66
C ARG A 122 -16.57 -3.53 10.51
N ARG A 123 -17.03 -3.03 11.66
CA ARG A 123 -16.24 -2.19 12.56
C ARG A 123 -15.07 -2.95 13.22
N PRO A 124 -15.27 -4.10 13.89
CA PRO A 124 -14.15 -4.81 14.51
C PRO A 124 -13.13 -5.32 13.48
N ILE A 125 -13.57 -5.80 12.31
CA ILE A 125 -12.65 -6.29 11.28
C ILE A 125 -11.85 -5.12 10.67
N GLY A 126 -12.50 -3.98 10.40
CA GLY A 126 -11.83 -2.78 9.92
C GLY A 126 -10.72 -2.32 10.88
N ILE A 127 -11.03 -2.25 12.18
CA ILE A 127 -10.04 -1.91 13.22
C ILE A 127 -8.90 -2.93 13.23
N ALA A 128 -9.19 -4.24 13.14
CA ALA A 128 -8.15 -5.26 13.12
C ALA A 128 -7.18 -5.09 11.93
N ILE A 129 -7.69 -4.74 10.75
CA ILE A 129 -6.86 -4.49 9.55
C ILE A 129 -6.02 -3.22 9.71
N GLU A 130 -6.59 -2.14 10.25
CA GLU A 130 -5.85 -0.91 10.53
C GLU A 130 -4.74 -1.14 11.58
N LEU A 131 -5.03 -1.93 12.62
CA LEU A 131 -4.03 -2.33 13.61
C LEU A 131 -2.94 -3.22 12.98
N LEU A 132 -3.31 -4.10 12.06
CA LEU A 132 -2.37 -4.94 11.32
C LEU A 132 -1.41 -4.08 10.47
N ALA A 133 -1.91 -3.02 9.82
CA ALA A 133 -1.08 -2.04 9.11
C ALA A 133 -0.14 -1.24 10.04
N GLY A 134 -0.46 -1.16 11.34
CA GLY A 134 0.37 -0.49 12.35
C GLY A 134 1.54 -1.32 12.88
N ILE A 135 1.61 -2.62 12.56
CA ILE A 135 2.67 -3.50 13.05
C ILE A 135 4.00 -3.12 12.38
N PRO A 136 5.09 -2.90 13.16
CA PRO A 136 6.42 -2.66 12.59
C PRO A 136 6.88 -3.78 11.65
N SER A 137 7.48 -3.38 10.52
CA SER A 137 7.95 -4.30 9.47
C SER A 137 8.88 -5.40 9.98
N ILE A 138 9.79 -5.05 10.90
CA ILE A 138 10.74 -5.98 11.52
C ILE A 138 10.04 -7.15 12.23
N ILE A 139 8.85 -6.92 12.79
CA ILE A 139 8.09 -7.96 13.49
C ILE A 139 7.57 -8.99 12.48
N TYR A 140 7.06 -8.55 11.33
CA TYR A 140 6.68 -9.47 10.24
C TYR A 140 7.88 -10.24 9.72
N GLY A 141 9.03 -9.58 9.54
CA GLY A 141 10.26 -10.23 9.10
C GLY A 141 10.72 -11.33 10.07
N MET A 142 10.81 -11.01 11.37
CA MET A 142 11.21 -11.97 12.41
C MET A 142 10.20 -13.09 12.58
N TRP A 143 8.90 -12.80 12.65
CA TRP A 143 7.85 -13.82 12.71
C TRP A 143 7.87 -14.71 11.47
N GLY A 144 8.03 -14.11 10.29
CA GLY A 144 8.14 -14.79 9.02
C GLY A 144 9.35 -15.73 8.98
N PHE A 145 10.48 -15.28 9.52
CA PHE A 145 11.70 -16.08 9.58
C PHE A 145 11.63 -17.21 10.61
N PHE A 146 11.15 -16.95 11.83
CA PHE A 146 11.18 -17.92 12.94
C PHE A 146 9.97 -18.85 13.00
N VAL A 147 8.83 -18.45 12.45
CA VAL A 147 7.57 -19.21 12.55
C VAL A 147 7.13 -19.67 11.17
N LEU A 148 6.88 -18.75 10.25
CA LEU A 148 6.32 -19.08 8.94
C LEU A 148 7.30 -19.87 8.07
N GLY A 149 8.58 -19.48 8.06
CA GLY A 149 9.63 -20.13 7.27
C GLY A 149 9.82 -21.61 7.63
N PRO A 150 10.02 -21.96 8.91
CA PRO A 150 10.08 -23.35 9.35
C PRO A 150 8.78 -24.11 9.05
N PHE A 151 7.61 -23.49 9.24
CA PHE A 151 6.33 -24.11 8.89
C PHE A 151 6.24 -24.44 7.40
N LEU A 152 6.59 -23.49 6.53
CA LEU A 152 6.57 -23.71 5.08
C LEU A 152 7.61 -24.74 4.65
N ALA A 153 8.82 -24.68 5.18
CA ALA A 153 9.90 -25.60 4.83
C ALA A 153 9.63 -27.04 5.29
N ASN A 154 9.04 -27.23 6.48
CA ASN A 154 8.83 -28.56 7.04
C ASN A 154 7.48 -29.18 6.66
N THR A 155 6.47 -28.37 6.34
CA THR A 155 5.10 -28.86 6.09
C THR A 155 4.64 -28.59 4.65
N PHE A 156 4.67 -27.33 4.21
CA PHE A 156 4.07 -26.93 2.93
C PHE A 156 4.91 -27.32 1.71
N GLN A 157 6.21 -27.00 1.70
CA GLN A 157 7.10 -27.30 0.57
C GLN A 157 7.21 -28.82 0.31
N PRO A 158 7.41 -29.70 1.32
CA PRO A 158 7.46 -31.15 1.09
C PRO A 158 6.12 -31.73 0.64
N PHE A 159 5.01 -31.11 1.03
CA PHE A 159 3.68 -31.49 0.53
C PHE A 159 3.52 -31.09 -0.95
N MET A 160 3.87 -29.86 -1.33
CA MET A 160 3.77 -29.38 -2.70
C MET A 160 4.72 -30.13 -3.65
N ILE A 161 5.95 -30.41 -3.22
CA ILE A 161 6.90 -31.23 -3.99
C ILE A 161 6.31 -32.60 -4.30
N ARG A 162 5.70 -33.27 -3.32
CA ARG A 162 5.08 -34.59 -3.54
C ARG A 162 3.86 -34.54 -4.46
N VAL A 163 3.04 -33.50 -4.36
CA VAL A 163 1.82 -33.36 -5.16
C VAL A 163 2.13 -33.02 -6.62
N PHE A 164 3.15 -32.20 -6.86
CA PHE A 164 3.54 -31.77 -8.21
C PHE A 164 4.71 -32.58 -8.80
N ASP A 165 5.07 -33.70 -8.15
CA ASP A 165 6.07 -34.60 -8.69
C ASP A 165 5.59 -35.18 -10.04
N GLY A 166 6.44 -35.08 -11.06
CA GLY A 166 6.10 -35.49 -12.43
C GLY A 166 5.19 -34.55 -13.23
N VAL A 167 4.77 -33.39 -12.70
CA VAL A 167 4.01 -32.40 -13.48
C VAL A 167 4.97 -31.47 -14.23
N PRO A 168 4.89 -31.36 -15.57
CA PRO A 168 5.73 -30.42 -16.34
C PRO A 168 5.53 -28.98 -15.84
N ILE A 169 6.61 -28.19 -15.77
CA ILE A 169 6.63 -26.78 -15.31
C ILE A 169 6.40 -26.62 -13.80
N LEU A 170 5.32 -27.18 -13.24
CA LEU A 170 5.02 -27.07 -11.80
C LEU A 170 6.01 -27.85 -10.93
N GLY A 171 6.42 -29.05 -11.39
CA GLY A 171 7.47 -29.83 -10.73
C GLY A 171 8.79 -29.07 -10.67
N THR A 172 9.14 -28.30 -11.70
CA THR A 172 10.38 -27.50 -11.72
C THR A 172 10.31 -26.23 -10.86
N ILE A 173 9.12 -25.66 -10.65
CA ILE A 173 8.93 -24.47 -9.81
C ILE A 173 9.04 -24.82 -8.32
N PHE A 174 8.47 -25.97 -7.93
CA PHE A 174 8.53 -26.45 -6.55
C PHE A 174 9.73 -27.36 -6.27
N ALA A 175 10.50 -27.74 -7.30
CA ALA A 175 11.71 -28.54 -7.14
C ALA A 175 12.76 -27.82 -6.29
N GLY A 176 13.53 -28.61 -5.56
CA GLY A 176 14.67 -28.16 -4.77
C GLY A 176 14.55 -28.54 -3.29
N PRO A 177 15.64 -28.37 -2.52
CA PRO A 177 15.62 -28.64 -1.09
C PRO A 177 14.66 -27.68 -0.39
N PRO A 178 13.78 -28.17 0.49
CA PRO A 178 12.97 -27.30 1.30
C PRO A 178 13.84 -26.35 2.13
N SER A 179 13.57 -25.06 2.04
CA SER A 179 14.36 -24.02 2.69
C SER A 179 13.46 -22.94 3.27
N TYR A 180 13.80 -22.51 4.49
CA TYR A 180 13.17 -21.37 5.14
C TYR A 180 13.64 -20.02 4.57
N LEU A 181 14.74 -20.01 3.79
CA LEU A 181 15.28 -18.83 3.08
C LEU A 181 14.82 -18.74 1.62
N SER A 182 13.74 -19.43 1.24
CA SER A 182 13.28 -19.43 -0.15
C SER A 182 12.64 -18.09 -0.56
N LEU A 183 12.77 -17.74 -1.85
CA LEU A 183 12.13 -16.54 -2.44
C LEU A 183 10.61 -16.55 -2.24
N PHE A 184 9.99 -17.73 -2.29
CA PHE A 184 8.55 -17.88 -2.06
C PHE A 184 8.17 -17.51 -0.62
N ASN A 185 8.94 -17.95 0.39
CA ASN A 185 8.68 -17.59 1.78
C ASN A 185 8.81 -16.07 1.98
N ALA A 186 9.89 -15.48 1.48
CA ALA A 186 10.10 -14.02 1.54
C ALA A 186 8.95 -13.25 0.87
N ALA A 187 8.51 -13.68 -0.32
CA ALA A 187 7.38 -13.08 -1.02
C ALA A 187 6.06 -13.23 -0.27
N LEU A 188 5.82 -14.37 0.41
CA LEU A 188 4.60 -14.59 1.18
C LEU A 188 4.55 -13.71 2.44
N ILE A 189 5.66 -13.58 3.15
CA ILE A 189 5.77 -12.66 4.30
C ILE A 189 5.48 -11.23 3.85
N LEU A 190 6.11 -10.81 2.75
CA LEU A 190 5.89 -9.49 2.15
C LEU A 190 4.42 -9.30 1.72
N ALA A 191 3.78 -10.32 1.15
CA ALA A 191 2.36 -10.28 0.79
C ALA A 191 1.47 -10.05 2.01
N ILE A 192 1.67 -10.82 3.08
CA ILE A 192 0.91 -10.68 4.34
C ILE A 192 1.07 -9.28 4.92
N MET A 193 2.28 -8.74 4.83
CA MET A 193 2.61 -7.42 5.34
C MET A 193 1.95 -6.29 4.54
N VAL A 194 1.91 -6.39 3.21
CA VAL A 194 1.39 -5.33 2.33
C VAL A 194 -0.14 -5.40 2.21
N LEU A 195 -0.73 -6.58 2.40
CA LEU A 195 -2.17 -6.84 2.36
C LEU A 195 -3.03 -5.87 3.19
N PRO A 196 -2.75 -5.58 4.48
CA PRO A 196 -3.57 -4.63 5.24
C PRO A 196 -3.56 -3.22 4.66
N PHE A 197 -2.44 -2.76 4.07
CA PHE A 197 -2.38 -1.46 3.41
C PHE A 197 -3.27 -1.42 2.16
N ILE A 198 -3.15 -2.43 1.28
CA ILE A 198 -4.00 -2.52 0.08
C ILE A 198 -5.47 -2.56 0.49
N THR A 199 -5.80 -3.36 1.52
CA THR A 199 -7.17 -3.51 2.00
C THR A 199 -7.72 -2.22 2.58
N ALA A 200 -7.02 -1.57 3.52
CA ALA A 200 -7.47 -0.34 4.17
C ALA A 200 -7.68 0.78 3.14
N ILE A 201 -6.70 1.00 2.24
CA ILE A 201 -6.81 2.03 1.21
C ILE A 201 -7.97 1.71 0.25
N SER A 202 -8.12 0.45 -0.17
CA SER A 202 -9.22 0.06 -1.06
C SER A 202 -10.59 0.25 -0.41
N VAL A 203 -10.74 -0.07 0.89
CA VAL A 203 -11.98 0.17 1.64
C VAL A 203 -12.33 1.66 1.66
N ASP A 204 -11.37 2.53 1.93
CA ASP A 204 -11.61 3.97 1.99
C ASP A 204 -11.95 4.55 0.62
N VAL A 205 -11.24 4.11 -0.43
CA VAL A 205 -11.54 4.51 -1.80
C VAL A 205 -12.94 4.01 -2.21
N PHE A 206 -13.32 2.77 -1.91
CA PHE A 206 -14.66 2.24 -2.22
C PHE A 206 -15.80 2.98 -1.50
N LYS A 207 -15.56 3.49 -0.28
CA LYS A 207 -16.54 4.31 0.44
C LYS A 207 -16.78 5.67 -0.22
N THR A 208 -15.88 6.14 -1.08
CA THR A 208 -16.07 7.42 -1.80
C THR A 208 -17.10 7.33 -2.93
N VAL A 209 -17.51 6.12 -3.34
CA VAL A 209 -18.53 5.93 -4.38
C VAL A 209 -19.88 6.48 -3.89
N PRO A 210 -20.49 7.44 -4.62
CA PRO A 210 -21.80 7.97 -4.27
C PRO A 210 -22.86 6.86 -4.11
N PRO A 211 -23.63 6.83 -3.00
CA PRO A 211 -24.67 5.82 -2.79
C PRO A 211 -25.69 5.75 -3.92
N VAL A 212 -26.04 6.90 -4.50
CA VAL A 212 -27.00 7.02 -5.62
C VAL A 212 -26.60 6.17 -6.82
N LEU A 213 -25.30 6.06 -7.14
CA LEU A 213 -24.84 5.23 -8.25
C LEU A 213 -25.08 3.73 -7.98
N LYS A 214 -24.91 3.32 -6.72
CA LYS A 214 -25.11 1.93 -6.29
C LYS A 214 -26.60 1.60 -6.23
N GLU A 215 -27.40 2.47 -5.62
CA GLU A 215 -28.85 2.33 -5.52
C GLU A 215 -29.53 2.32 -6.90
N ALA A 216 -29.07 3.16 -7.83
CA ALA A 216 -29.57 3.15 -9.22
C ALA A 216 -29.27 1.81 -9.92
N ALA A 217 -28.07 1.26 -9.74
CA ALA A 217 -27.71 -0.03 -10.31
C ALA A 217 -28.56 -1.16 -9.71
N TYR A 218 -28.76 -1.16 -8.38
CA TYR A 218 -29.70 -2.09 -7.74
C TYR A 218 -31.14 -1.91 -8.25
N GLY A 219 -31.57 -0.67 -8.52
CA GLY A 219 -32.90 -0.35 -9.05
C GLY A 219 -33.17 -0.88 -10.46
N VAL A 220 -32.13 -1.12 -11.26
CA VAL A 220 -32.23 -1.76 -12.59
C VAL A 220 -32.11 -3.30 -12.50
N GLY A 221 -31.97 -3.84 -11.29
CA GLY A 221 -31.92 -5.28 -11.03
C GLY A 221 -30.51 -5.87 -11.00
N CYS A 222 -29.45 -5.06 -10.90
CA CYS A 222 -28.09 -5.57 -10.77
C CYS A 222 -27.89 -6.32 -9.44
N THR A 223 -27.14 -7.42 -9.51
CA THR A 223 -26.62 -8.14 -8.34
C THR A 223 -25.48 -7.39 -7.66
N THR A 224 -25.17 -7.73 -6.40
CA THR A 224 -24.04 -7.13 -5.66
C THR A 224 -22.71 -7.26 -6.40
N TRP A 225 -22.47 -8.41 -7.06
CA TRP A 225 -21.28 -8.62 -7.88
C TRP A 225 -21.23 -7.72 -9.12
N GLU A 226 -22.37 -7.51 -9.80
CA GLU A 226 -22.46 -6.61 -10.95
C GLU A 226 -22.27 -5.16 -10.53
N VAL A 227 -22.81 -4.73 -9.38
CA VAL A 227 -22.58 -3.40 -8.83
C VAL A 227 -21.08 -3.20 -8.52
N VAL A 228 -20.44 -4.18 -7.88
CA VAL A 228 -19.00 -4.09 -7.59
C VAL A 228 -18.19 -4.01 -8.88
N ARG A 229 -18.43 -4.92 -9.82
CA ARG A 229 -17.65 -5.05 -11.05
C ARG A 229 -17.86 -3.89 -12.02
N ASN A 230 -19.09 -3.40 -12.17
CA ASN A 230 -19.44 -2.43 -13.21
C ASN A 230 -19.56 -1.00 -12.69
N VAL A 231 -19.72 -0.79 -11.37
CA VAL A 231 -19.87 0.55 -10.78
C VAL A 231 -18.71 0.86 -9.83
N VAL A 232 -18.53 0.07 -8.77
CA VAL A 232 -17.58 0.39 -7.70
C VAL A 232 -16.14 0.38 -8.20
N ILE A 233 -15.67 -0.74 -8.79
CA ILE A 233 -14.29 -0.89 -9.26
C ILE A 233 -13.95 0.15 -10.35
N PRO A 234 -14.77 0.37 -11.39
CA PRO A 234 -14.46 1.34 -12.44
C PRO A 234 -14.44 2.79 -11.93
N TYR A 235 -15.34 3.15 -11.00
CA TYR A 235 -15.38 4.48 -10.39
C TYR A 235 -14.13 4.76 -9.55
N THR A 236 -13.60 3.73 -8.90
CA THR A 236 -12.51 3.85 -7.92
C THR A 236 -11.14 3.42 -8.43
N LYS A 237 -11.05 2.98 -9.69
CA LYS A 237 -9.82 2.40 -10.27
C LYS A 237 -8.57 3.25 -10.03
N VAL A 238 -8.67 4.58 -10.13
CA VAL A 238 -7.52 5.48 -9.95
C VAL A 238 -7.06 5.47 -8.49
N GLY A 239 -7.99 5.50 -7.54
CA GLY A 239 -7.68 5.42 -6.11
C GLY A 239 -7.11 4.05 -5.72
N VAL A 240 -7.67 2.97 -6.25
CA VAL A 240 -7.17 1.60 -6.01
C VAL A 240 -5.75 1.44 -6.57
N ILE A 241 -5.50 1.87 -7.81
CA ILE A 241 -4.15 1.84 -8.41
C ILE A 241 -3.18 2.69 -7.57
N GLY A 242 -3.59 3.86 -7.10
CA GLY A 242 -2.80 4.68 -6.19
C GLY A 242 -2.44 3.95 -4.90
N GLY A 243 -3.42 3.28 -4.27
CA GLY A 243 -3.20 2.47 -3.08
C GLY A 243 -2.25 1.29 -3.30
N ILE A 244 -2.38 0.60 -4.43
CA ILE A 244 -1.49 -0.49 -4.84
C ILE A 244 -0.06 0.02 -5.05
N MET A 245 0.12 1.19 -5.68
CA MET A 245 1.44 1.79 -5.89
C MET A 245 2.10 2.22 -4.57
N LEU A 246 1.33 2.75 -3.61
CA LEU A 246 1.84 3.06 -2.27
C LEU A 246 2.28 1.79 -1.53
N ALA A 247 1.47 0.73 -1.62
CA ALA A 247 1.78 -0.59 -1.09
C ALA A 247 3.06 -1.19 -1.72
N LEU A 248 3.21 -1.10 -3.04
CA LEU A 248 4.41 -1.53 -3.76
C LEU A 248 5.66 -0.74 -3.32
N GLY A 249 5.55 0.59 -3.23
CA GLY A 249 6.66 1.44 -2.79
C GLY A 249 7.14 1.08 -1.39
N ARG A 250 6.21 0.73 -0.49
CA ARG A 250 6.52 0.21 0.83
C ARG A 250 7.22 -1.15 0.76
N ALA A 251 6.66 -2.08 -0.02
CA ALA A 251 7.21 -3.42 -0.18
C ALA A 251 8.68 -3.40 -0.65
N LEU A 252 8.98 -2.57 -1.66
CA LEU A 252 10.32 -2.38 -2.21
C LEU A 252 11.30 -1.73 -1.20
N GLY A 253 10.79 -0.90 -0.29
CA GLY A 253 11.60 -0.23 0.73
C GLY A 253 11.89 -1.09 1.96
N GLU A 254 11.24 -2.24 2.10
CA GLU A 254 11.35 -3.12 3.27
C GLU A 254 12.16 -4.41 3.01
N THR A 255 12.55 -4.67 1.77
CA THR A 255 13.45 -5.77 1.36
C THR A 255 14.91 -5.38 1.48
#